data_AF-A0A382GMV7-F1
#
_entry.id   AF-A0A382GMV7-F1
#
_cell.length_a   1.000
_cell.length_b   1.000
_cell.length_c   1.000
_cell.angle_alpha   90.00
_cell.angle_beta   90.00
_cell.angle_gamma   90.00
#
_symmetry.space_group_name_H-M   'P 1'
#
loop_
_entity.id
_entity.type
_entity.pdbx_description
1 polymer ?
#
loop_
_entity_poly.entity_id
_entity_poly.type
_entity_poly.pdbx_seq_one_letter_code
_entity_poly.pdbx_strand_id
1 'polypeptide(L)'
;FLLLFGNVLMLSAERAETWWALQPLKRPAIPQEASKFPGWASNPIDRFIALKYLQHGFAPSLPADRVSLIRRVSFDLTGLPPSPGEVAAFVNDDSPVAYANLIERLLGSPHYGERWARHWMDVVHYAETHGHDEDAIRENAWPYRDYLIESFNSDKPYAQFVREQVAGDVLFPDQPSVVRAIGMLATGPWDESSQMGISDGTIDKKIAQYLDRDDMIATVMSTFVSTTVHCARCHDHKFDPVSTEDYYSLQAVFSGVDKVDRPYDPNGQVAKLRRRLLKVKAQLDRGELPHPLPDHSLSAHREEQLRLGQGGWVVLYGAKVQSTDGVTFEAKPDGSFLAQGQASERDTATFTAVLPMDGVTAVQLDVLADESLPKGGPGRAPNGNLHLSEIVVKVSGRPVKISQAKADFNQASWVVGHAIDGDLKTAWGIHPEESKPHRAMFVFEKPLTALKGETMEIELRQLHGGSHLIGRPRLSVTNAAKPALIEILPP
;
A
#
# COMPACT_ATOMS: atom_id res chain seq x y z
N PHE A 1 -31.53 -29.06 9.61
CA PHE A 1 -31.65 -28.46 8.26
C PHE A 1 -31.16 -29.44 7.19
N LEU A 2 -31.66 -30.69 7.17
CA LEU A 2 -31.12 -31.73 6.28
C LEU A 2 -32.18 -32.75 5.80
N LEU A 3 -33.48 -32.41 5.82
CA LEU A 3 -34.54 -33.40 5.59
C LEU A 3 -35.71 -32.97 4.69
N LEU A 4 -35.58 -31.92 3.87
CA LEU A 4 -36.67 -31.48 2.98
C LEU A 4 -36.31 -31.33 1.49
N PHE A 5 -35.15 -31.80 1.04
CA PHE A 5 -34.67 -31.68 -0.35
C PHE A 5 -34.77 -33.00 -1.16
N GLY A 6 -35.73 -33.88 -0.85
CA GLY A 6 -35.74 -35.25 -1.39
C GLY A 6 -36.34 -35.44 -2.78
N ASN A 7 -37.32 -34.63 -3.20
CA ASN A 7 -38.19 -35.01 -4.33
C ASN A 7 -38.13 -34.10 -5.58
N VAL A 8 -37.55 -32.90 -5.51
CA VAL A 8 -37.40 -32.03 -6.69
C VAL A 8 -36.07 -32.30 -7.43
N LEU A 9 -35.06 -32.83 -6.71
CA LEU A 9 -33.76 -33.20 -7.29
C LEU A 9 -33.78 -34.47 -8.16
N MET A 10 -34.82 -35.31 -8.09
CA MET A 10 -34.82 -36.59 -8.82
C MET A 10 -34.94 -36.44 -10.34
N LEU A 11 -35.66 -35.42 -10.84
CA LEU A 11 -35.81 -35.19 -12.29
C LEU A 11 -34.59 -34.52 -12.94
N SER A 12 -33.79 -33.75 -12.18
CA SER A 12 -32.53 -33.18 -12.69
C SER A 12 -31.34 -34.15 -12.56
N ALA A 13 -31.33 -35.01 -11.53
CA ALA A 13 -30.29 -36.01 -11.32
C ALA A 13 -30.26 -37.09 -12.42
N GLU A 14 -31.42 -37.59 -12.89
CA GLU A 14 -31.47 -38.58 -13.98
C GLU A 14 -30.89 -38.04 -15.30
N ARG A 15 -31.04 -36.74 -15.59
CA ARG A 15 -30.42 -36.10 -16.75
C ARG A 15 -28.93 -35.85 -16.55
N ALA A 16 -28.50 -35.45 -15.35
CA ALA A 16 -27.09 -35.23 -15.04
C ALA A 16 -26.25 -36.52 -15.13
N GLU A 17 -26.80 -37.67 -14.75
CA GLU A 17 -26.09 -38.97 -14.85
C GLU A 17 -25.81 -39.40 -16.31
N THR A 18 -26.62 -38.94 -17.27
CA THR A 18 -26.43 -39.28 -18.70
C THR A 18 -25.57 -38.26 -19.46
N TRP A 19 -25.30 -37.08 -18.89
CA TRP A 19 -24.57 -36.01 -19.56
C TRP A 19 -23.06 -36.17 -19.42
N TRP A 20 -22.37 -36.46 -20.53
CA TRP A 20 -20.93 -36.79 -20.51
C TRP A 20 -20.06 -35.71 -19.85
N ALA A 21 -20.41 -34.43 -19.99
CA ALA A 21 -19.65 -33.31 -19.46
C ALA A 21 -19.82 -33.08 -17.95
N LEU A 22 -20.87 -33.65 -17.35
CA LEU A 22 -21.18 -33.55 -15.91
C LEU A 22 -20.75 -34.81 -15.15
N GLN A 23 -20.31 -35.85 -15.85
CA GLN A 23 -19.79 -37.05 -15.22
C GLN A 23 -18.40 -36.80 -14.61
N PRO A 24 -18.06 -37.49 -13.51
CA PRO A 24 -16.73 -37.42 -12.93
C PRO A 24 -15.64 -37.75 -13.96
N LEU A 25 -14.60 -36.91 -14.01
CA LEU A 25 -13.45 -37.11 -14.91
C LEU A 25 -12.72 -38.42 -14.54
N LYS A 26 -12.70 -39.36 -15.47
CA LYS A 26 -11.89 -40.59 -15.37
C LYS A 26 -10.52 -40.32 -15.96
N ARG A 27 -9.45 -40.65 -15.23
CA ARG A 27 -8.07 -40.58 -15.76
C ARG A 27 -7.81 -41.79 -16.67
N PRO A 28 -7.72 -41.63 -18.00
CA PRO A 28 -7.48 -42.76 -18.90
C PRO A 28 -6.04 -43.27 -18.73
N ALA A 29 -5.83 -44.55 -19.05
CA ALA A 29 -4.48 -45.08 -19.19
C ALA A 29 -3.77 -44.37 -20.35
N ILE A 30 -2.54 -43.93 -20.11
CA ILE A 30 -1.72 -43.26 -21.13
C ILE A 30 -1.35 -44.30 -22.21
N PRO A 31 -1.58 -44.02 -23.51
CA PRO A 31 -1.18 -44.92 -24.59
C PRO A 31 0.31 -45.26 -24.50
N GLN A 32 0.64 -46.55 -24.62
CA GLN A 32 2.03 -47.02 -24.60
C GLN A 32 2.69 -47.03 -25.97
N GLU A 33 1.90 -46.96 -27.05
CA GLU A 33 2.43 -46.97 -28.41
C GLU A 33 3.36 -45.78 -28.64
N ALA A 34 4.63 -46.09 -28.91
CA ALA A 34 5.63 -45.08 -29.22
C ALA A 34 5.39 -44.53 -30.63
N SER A 35 5.48 -43.20 -30.75
CA SER A 35 5.55 -42.54 -32.05
C SER A 35 6.63 -43.19 -32.93
N LYS A 36 6.31 -43.44 -34.20
CA LYS A 36 7.31 -43.83 -35.21
C LYS A 36 8.25 -42.67 -35.59
N PHE A 37 7.92 -41.44 -35.16
CA PHE A 37 8.67 -40.22 -35.42
C PHE A 37 9.52 -39.84 -34.18
N PRO A 38 10.86 -39.78 -34.31
CA PRO A 38 11.77 -39.41 -33.22
C PRO A 38 11.45 -38.04 -32.62
N GLY A 39 11.48 -37.93 -31.28
CA GLY A 39 11.24 -36.66 -30.57
C GLY A 39 9.78 -36.24 -30.41
N TRP A 40 8.84 -36.98 -31.01
CA TRP A 40 7.40 -36.75 -30.86
C TRP A 40 6.77 -37.77 -29.89
N ALA A 41 5.69 -37.41 -29.19
CA ALA A 41 5.03 -38.22 -28.16
C ALA A 41 5.79 -38.42 -26.84
N SER A 42 6.64 -37.45 -26.45
CA SER A 42 7.41 -37.48 -25.20
C SER A 42 6.56 -37.15 -23.97
N ASN A 43 5.60 -36.22 -24.08
CA ASN A 43 4.63 -35.91 -23.03
C ASN A 43 3.43 -36.88 -23.08
N PRO A 44 2.82 -37.26 -21.93
CA PRO A 44 1.58 -38.02 -21.87
C PRO A 44 0.46 -37.52 -22.81
N ILE A 45 0.26 -36.20 -22.95
CA ILE A 45 -0.75 -35.60 -23.83
C ILE A 45 -0.44 -35.92 -25.30
N ASP A 46 0.81 -35.74 -25.71
CA ASP A 46 1.26 -35.99 -27.08
C ASP A 46 1.05 -37.45 -27.50
N ARG A 47 1.09 -38.40 -26.56
CA ARG A 47 0.83 -39.82 -26.84
C ARG A 47 -0.62 -40.09 -27.24
N PHE A 48 -1.57 -39.36 -26.67
CA PHE A 48 -2.98 -39.44 -27.11
C PHE A 48 -3.15 -38.90 -28.52
N ILE A 49 -2.45 -37.81 -28.86
CA ILE A 49 -2.47 -37.21 -30.21
C ILE A 49 -1.78 -38.13 -31.22
N ALA A 50 -0.62 -38.68 -30.87
CA ALA A 50 0.16 -39.58 -31.73
C ALA A 50 -0.61 -40.87 -32.06
N LEU A 51 -1.34 -41.44 -31.09
CA LEU A 51 -2.22 -42.58 -31.33
C LEU A 51 -3.29 -42.24 -32.40
N LYS A 52 -3.90 -41.05 -32.32
CA LYS A 52 -4.89 -40.61 -33.30
C LYS A 52 -4.28 -40.39 -34.69
N TYR A 53 -3.10 -39.79 -34.77
CA TYR A 53 -2.39 -39.64 -36.04
C TYR A 53 -2.05 -41.00 -36.67
N LEU A 54 -1.59 -41.96 -35.88
CA LEU A 54 -1.31 -43.31 -36.37
C LEU A 54 -2.57 -43.97 -36.93
N GLN A 55 -3.70 -43.85 -36.25
CA GLN A 55 -5.00 -44.36 -36.70
C GLN A 55 -5.45 -43.74 -38.03
N HIS A 56 -5.13 -42.46 -38.25
CA HIS A 56 -5.50 -41.72 -39.47
C HIS A 56 -4.40 -41.69 -40.55
N GLY A 57 -3.25 -42.33 -40.31
CA GLY A 57 -2.13 -42.31 -41.25
C GLY A 57 -1.45 -40.95 -41.40
N PHE A 58 -1.56 -40.06 -40.40
CA PHE A 58 -0.95 -38.73 -40.42
C PHE A 58 0.48 -38.74 -39.88
N ALA A 59 1.29 -37.80 -40.39
CA ALA A 59 2.62 -37.49 -39.87
C ALA A 59 2.61 -36.09 -39.24
N PRO A 60 3.38 -35.87 -38.15
CA PRO A 60 3.52 -34.55 -37.56
C PRO A 60 4.26 -33.61 -38.52
N SER A 61 3.97 -32.32 -38.42
CA SER A 61 4.77 -31.29 -39.09
C SER A 61 6.20 -31.28 -38.53
N LEU A 62 7.17 -30.90 -39.38
CA LEU A 62 8.54 -30.68 -38.93
C LEU A 62 8.59 -29.56 -37.88
N PRO A 63 9.50 -29.64 -36.89
CA PRO A 63 9.74 -28.54 -35.97
C PRO A 63 10.08 -27.24 -36.71
N ALA A 64 9.60 -26.11 -36.18
CA ALA A 64 10.01 -24.81 -36.69
C ALA A 64 11.52 -24.59 -36.50
N ASP A 65 12.15 -23.82 -37.38
CA ASP A 65 13.52 -23.37 -37.18
C ASP A 65 13.65 -22.53 -35.89
N ARG A 66 14.85 -22.47 -35.32
CA ARG A 66 15.07 -21.83 -34.01
C ARG A 66 14.68 -20.35 -33.99
N VAL A 67 14.87 -19.63 -35.09
CA VAL A 67 14.53 -18.19 -35.19
C VAL A 67 13.02 -18.03 -35.18
N SER A 68 12.31 -18.81 -35.99
CA SER A 68 10.83 -18.83 -35.98
C SER A 68 10.27 -19.24 -34.62
N LEU A 69 10.89 -20.23 -33.97
CA LEU A 69 10.45 -20.76 -32.70
C LEU A 69 10.52 -19.72 -31.58
N ILE A 70 11.67 -19.06 -31.38
CA ILE A 70 11.81 -18.02 -30.34
C ILE A 70 10.88 -16.84 -30.60
N ARG A 71 10.71 -16.44 -31.87
CA ARG A 71 9.80 -15.35 -32.22
C ARG A 71 8.35 -15.68 -31.84
N ARG A 72 7.84 -16.86 -32.23
CA ARG A 72 6.46 -17.28 -31.93
C ARG A 72 6.21 -17.35 -30.44
N VAL A 73 7.06 -18.09 -29.71
CA VAL A 73 6.85 -18.30 -28.28
C VAL A 73 6.98 -17.02 -27.45
N SER A 74 7.82 -16.07 -27.88
CA SER A 74 7.88 -14.75 -27.23
C SER A 74 6.56 -13.98 -27.42
N PHE A 75 6.02 -13.91 -28.64
CA PHE A 75 4.72 -13.27 -28.87
C PHE A 75 3.57 -13.98 -28.14
N ASP A 76 3.60 -15.30 -28.07
CA ASP A 76 2.56 -16.08 -27.40
C ASP A 76 2.58 -15.81 -25.89
N LEU A 77 3.76 -15.92 -25.26
CA LEU A 77 3.89 -15.83 -23.80
C LEU A 77 3.93 -14.39 -23.27
N THR A 78 4.61 -13.47 -23.95
CA THR A 78 4.81 -12.09 -23.46
C THR A 78 4.16 -11.02 -24.34
N GLY A 79 3.66 -11.37 -25.53
CA GLY A 79 3.11 -10.40 -26.48
C GLY A 79 4.17 -9.54 -27.17
N LEU A 80 5.46 -9.76 -26.90
CA LEU A 80 6.55 -8.93 -27.38
C LEU A 80 7.52 -9.74 -28.26
N PRO A 81 8.16 -9.11 -29.27
CA PRO A 81 9.23 -9.75 -30.01
C PRO A 81 10.47 -9.97 -29.13
N PRO A 82 11.25 -11.02 -29.35
CA PRO A 82 12.56 -11.17 -28.70
C PRO A 82 13.54 -10.13 -29.24
N SER A 83 14.46 -9.67 -28.40
CA SER A 83 15.57 -8.83 -28.83
C SER A 83 16.58 -9.60 -29.70
N PRO A 84 17.36 -8.91 -30.55
CA PRO A 84 18.40 -9.56 -31.34
C PRO A 84 19.41 -10.38 -30.51
N GLY A 85 19.74 -9.90 -29.30
CA GLY A 85 20.62 -10.60 -28.37
C GLY A 85 20.03 -11.90 -27.84
N GLU A 86 18.74 -11.90 -27.49
CA GLU A 86 18.04 -13.13 -27.05
C GLU A 86 17.89 -14.14 -28.18
N VAL A 87 17.64 -13.68 -29.42
CA VAL A 87 17.63 -14.55 -30.60
C VAL A 87 19.00 -15.19 -30.80
N ALA A 88 20.08 -14.40 -30.79
CA ALA A 88 21.44 -14.93 -30.94
C ALA A 88 21.79 -15.92 -29.83
N ALA A 89 21.47 -15.61 -28.57
CA ALA A 89 21.71 -16.50 -27.44
C ALA A 89 20.97 -17.83 -27.59
N PHE A 90 19.68 -17.80 -27.95
CA PHE A 90 18.91 -19.03 -28.13
C PHE A 90 19.34 -19.81 -29.38
N VAL A 91 19.60 -19.16 -30.51
CA VAL A 91 19.94 -19.85 -31.75
C VAL A 91 21.28 -20.59 -31.64
N ASN A 92 22.25 -20.01 -30.90
CA ASN A 92 23.58 -20.59 -30.71
C ASN A 92 23.69 -21.53 -29.50
N ASP A 93 22.61 -21.72 -28.72
CA ASP A 93 22.60 -22.65 -27.59
C ASP A 93 22.20 -24.06 -28.06
N ASP A 94 23.20 -24.91 -28.29
CA ASP A 94 23.03 -26.31 -28.70
C ASP A 94 22.68 -27.24 -27.52
N SER A 95 22.52 -26.72 -26.31
CA SER A 95 22.12 -27.51 -25.15
C SER A 95 20.76 -28.18 -25.36
N PRO A 96 20.58 -29.44 -24.94
CA PRO A 96 19.29 -30.12 -25.02
C PRO A 96 18.20 -29.44 -24.17
N VAL A 97 18.57 -28.56 -23.24
CA VAL A 97 17.63 -27.79 -22.38
C VAL A 97 17.43 -26.35 -22.83
N ALA A 98 18.05 -25.92 -23.94
CA ALA A 98 17.98 -24.53 -24.43
C ALA A 98 16.53 -24.02 -24.58
N TYR A 99 15.64 -24.86 -25.10
CA TYR A 99 14.22 -24.51 -25.25
C TYR A 99 13.51 -24.40 -23.91
N ALA A 100 13.73 -25.34 -22.98
CA ALA A 100 13.13 -25.27 -21.65
C ALA A 100 13.57 -24.00 -20.90
N ASN A 101 14.86 -23.67 -20.95
CA ASN A 101 15.39 -22.44 -20.36
C ASN A 101 14.78 -21.17 -20.98
N LEU A 102 14.53 -21.17 -22.30
CA LEU A 102 13.80 -20.09 -22.96
C LEU A 102 12.38 -19.96 -22.42
N ILE A 103 11.65 -21.06 -22.25
CA ILE A 103 10.29 -21.06 -21.70
C ILE A 103 10.28 -20.52 -20.27
N GLU A 104 11.14 -21.05 -19.39
CA GLU A 104 11.25 -20.60 -18.00
C GLU A 104 11.54 -19.10 -17.90
N ARG A 105 12.43 -18.59 -18.75
CA ARG A 105 12.75 -17.16 -18.81
C ARG A 105 11.56 -16.31 -19.27
N LEU A 106 10.77 -16.80 -20.22
CA LEU A 106 9.59 -16.08 -20.72
C LEU A 106 8.43 -16.12 -19.72
N LEU A 107 8.19 -17.26 -19.06
CA LEU A 107 7.19 -17.39 -18.00
C LEU A 107 7.55 -16.56 -16.76
N GLY A 108 8.85 -16.46 -16.43
CA GLY A 108 9.35 -15.61 -15.35
C GLY A 108 9.44 -14.11 -15.68
N SER A 109 9.06 -13.71 -16.90
CA SER A 109 9.05 -12.30 -17.30
C SER A 109 7.82 -11.57 -16.75
N PRO A 110 7.92 -10.33 -16.25
CA PRO A 110 6.75 -9.56 -15.83
C PRO A 110 5.72 -9.35 -16.95
N HIS A 111 6.19 -9.34 -18.20
CA HIS A 111 5.34 -9.21 -19.40
C HIS A 111 4.43 -10.43 -19.64
N TYR A 112 4.72 -11.58 -19.04
CA TYR A 112 3.83 -12.74 -19.08
C TYR A 112 2.47 -12.38 -18.44
N GLY A 113 2.49 -11.87 -17.21
CA GLY A 113 1.27 -11.46 -16.51
C GLY A 113 0.52 -10.36 -17.25
N GLU A 114 1.21 -9.38 -17.83
CA GLU A 114 0.60 -8.33 -18.66
C GLU A 114 -0.14 -8.91 -19.88
N ARG A 115 0.50 -9.84 -20.59
CA ARG A 115 -0.06 -10.49 -21.77
C ARG A 115 -1.31 -11.31 -21.45
N TRP A 116 -1.25 -12.12 -20.39
CA TRP A 116 -2.32 -13.03 -20.03
C TRP A 116 -3.46 -12.34 -19.28
N ALA A 117 -3.16 -11.35 -18.45
CA ALA A 117 -4.19 -10.51 -17.83
C ALA A 117 -5.05 -9.80 -18.88
N ARG A 118 -4.46 -9.36 -20.01
CA ARG A 118 -5.23 -8.77 -21.12
C ARG A 118 -6.30 -9.72 -21.67
N HIS A 119 -5.94 -10.99 -21.91
CA HIS A 119 -6.92 -11.99 -22.37
C HIS A 119 -7.96 -12.28 -21.29
N TRP A 120 -7.57 -12.28 -20.01
CA TRP A 120 -8.52 -12.49 -18.91
C TRP A 120 -9.52 -11.34 -18.77
N MET A 121 -9.06 -10.11 -18.97
CA MET A 121 -9.92 -8.91 -18.98
C MET A 121 -11.01 -9.01 -20.06
N ASP A 122 -10.68 -9.58 -21.23
CA ASP A 122 -11.67 -9.84 -22.29
C ASP A 122 -12.75 -10.85 -21.83
N VAL A 123 -12.35 -11.87 -21.05
CA VAL A 123 -13.27 -12.92 -20.54
C VAL A 123 -14.25 -12.38 -19.50
N VAL A 124 -13.80 -11.46 -18.64
CA VAL A 124 -14.59 -10.95 -17.51
C VAL A 124 -15.25 -9.59 -17.78
N HIS A 125 -15.36 -9.20 -19.05
CA HIS A 125 -15.96 -7.94 -19.49
C HIS A 125 -15.35 -6.69 -18.84
N TYR A 126 -14.05 -6.69 -18.56
CA TYR A 126 -13.39 -5.52 -17.98
C TYR A 126 -13.45 -4.32 -18.92
N ALA A 127 -13.99 -3.20 -18.44
CA ALA A 127 -13.96 -1.92 -19.12
C ALA A 127 -13.54 -0.78 -18.19
N GLU A 128 -12.78 0.17 -18.74
CA GLU A 128 -12.39 1.41 -18.04
C GLU A 128 -13.50 2.48 -18.07
N THR A 129 -14.66 2.17 -18.65
CA THR A 129 -15.86 3.02 -18.70
C THR A 129 -17.13 2.20 -18.46
N HIS A 130 -18.25 2.83 -18.14
CA HIS A 130 -19.52 2.16 -17.79
C HIS A 130 -20.09 1.27 -18.91
N GLY A 131 -19.79 1.57 -20.18
CA GLY A 131 -20.21 0.77 -21.32
C GLY A 131 -21.72 0.80 -21.58
N HIS A 132 -22.41 1.85 -21.13
CA HIS A 132 -23.85 2.05 -21.27
C HIS A 132 -24.18 3.49 -21.73
N ASP A 133 -25.46 3.89 -21.68
CA ASP A 133 -25.96 5.22 -22.10
C ASP A 133 -25.23 6.40 -21.46
N GLU A 134 -24.95 6.34 -20.16
CA GLU A 134 -24.06 7.24 -19.42
C GLU A 134 -22.67 6.58 -19.28
N ASP A 135 -21.90 6.57 -20.38
CA ASP A 135 -20.57 5.94 -20.45
C ASP A 135 -19.49 6.72 -19.69
N ALA A 136 -19.61 6.79 -18.36
CA ALA A 136 -18.66 7.48 -17.50
C ALA A 136 -17.36 6.69 -17.35
N ILE A 137 -16.25 7.42 -17.15
CA ILE A 137 -14.93 6.84 -16.91
C ILE A 137 -14.86 6.25 -15.50
N ARG A 138 -14.30 5.04 -15.38
CA ARG A 138 -13.97 4.41 -14.10
C ARG A 138 -12.55 4.76 -13.70
N GLU A 139 -12.39 5.82 -12.92
CA GLU A 139 -11.07 6.27 -12.43
C GLU A 139 -10.34 5.18 -11.61
N ASN A 140 -11.09 4.24 -11.02
CA ASN A 140 -10.59 3.24 -10.09
C ASN A 140 -10.72 1.78 -10.60
N ALA A 141 -10.83 1.53 -11.91
CA ALA A 141 -10.86 0.18 -12.46
C ALA A 141 -9.48 -0.53 -12.47
N TRP A 142 -8.40 0.25 -12.60
CA TRP A 142 -7.02 -0.23 -12.71
C TRP A 142 -6.52 -1.18 -11.60
N PRO A 143 -6.97 -1.12 -10.32
CA PRO A 143 -6.49 -2.04 -9.30
C PRO A 143 -6.84 -3.50 -9.58
N TYR A 144 -7.96 -3.76 -10.26
CA TYR A 144 -8.33 -5.11 -10.67
C TYR A 144 -7.42 -5.63 -11.79
N ARG A 145 -7.11 -4.79 -12.79
CA ARG A 145 -6.10 -5.12 -13.82
C ARG A 145 -4.77 -5.49 -13.19
N ASP A 146 -4.28 -4.69 -12.25
CA ASP A 146 -3.00 -4.95 -11.58
C ASP A 146 -3.06 -6.24 -10.75
N TYR A 147 -4.19 -6.51 -10.08
CA TYR A 147 -4.42 -7.79 -9.41
C TYR A 147 -4.33 -9.00 -10.36
N LEU A 148 -4.86 -8.89 -11.59
CA LEU A 148 -4.75 -9.96 -12.58
C LEU A 148 -3.29 -10.18 -12.99
N ILE A 149 -2.57 -9.12 -13.32
CA ILE A 149 -1.16 -9.17 -13.71
C ILE A 149 -0.32 -9.84 -12.62
N GLU A 150 -0.50 -9.41 -11.37
CA GLU A 150 0.16 -10.00 -10.21
C GLU A 150 -0.20 -11.49 -10.03
N SER A 151 -1.47 -11.85 -10.22
CA SER A 151 -1.94 -13.24 -10.07
C SER A 151 -1.32 -14.19 -11.10
N PHE A 152 -1.18 -13.75 -12.35
CA PHE A 152 -0.52 -14.54 -13.39
C PHE A 152 1.00 -14.64 -13.16
N ASN A 153 1.66 -13.54 -12.79
CA ASN A 153 3.11 -13.53 -12.56
C ASN A 153 3.54 -14.31 -11.29
N SER A 154 2.64 -14.45 -10.32
CA SER A 154 2.89 -15.21 -9.09
C SER A 154 2.44 -16.67 -9.15
N ASP A 155 1.97 -17.15 -10.31
CA ASP A 155 1.41 -18.49 -10.50
C ASP A 155 0.33 -18.81 -9.45
N LYS A 156 -0.61 -17.88 -9.25
CA LYS A 156 -1.63 -18.02 -8.21
C LYS A 156 -2.45 -19.30 -8.44
N PRO A 157 -2.64 -20.15 -7.41
CA PRO A 157 -3.46 -21.35 -7.54
C PRO A 157 -4.86 -21.02 -8.07
N TYR A 158 -5.28 -21.69 -9.13
CA TYR A 158 -6.55 -21.40 -9.81
C TYR A 158 -7.75 -21.37 -8.85
N ALA A 159 -7.83 -22.33 -7.92
CA ALA A 159 -8.93 -22.38 -6.94
C ALA A 159 -8.98 -21.14 -6.02
N GLN A 160 -7.82 -20.56 -5.69
CA GLN A 160 -7.74 -19.32 -4.94
C GLN A 160 -8.13 -18.13 -5.83
N PHE A 161 -7.60 -18.08 -7.05
CA PHE A 161 -7.92 -17.05 -8.04
C PHE A 161 -9.43 -16.92 -8.33
N VAL A 162 -10.15 -18.04 -8.41
CA VAL A 162 -11.63 -18.07 -8.55
C VAL A 162 -12.31 -17.49 -7.30
N ARG A 163 -11.97 -17.99 -6.11
CA ARG A 163 -12.60 -17.56 -4.84
C ARG A 163 -12.42 -16.07 -4.58
N GLU A 164 -11.23 -15.55 -4.85
CA GLU A 164 -10.92 -14.14 -4.66
C GLU A 164 -11.77 -13.25 -5.58
N GLN A 165 -12.00 -13.64 -6.83
CA GLN A 165 -12.79 -12.85 -7.78
C GLN A 165 -14.29 -12.88 -7.52
N VAL A 166 -14.83 -14.03 -7.06
CA VAL A 166 -16.28 -14.19 -6.82
C VAL A 166 -16.71 -13.62 -5.47
N ALA A 167 -15.88 -13.73 -4.43
CA ALA A 167 -16.27 -13.39 -3.06
C ALA A 167 -15.07 -13.00 -2.18
N GLY A 168 -14.09 -12.29 -2.74
CA GLY A 168 -12.82 -12.00 -2.07
C GLY A 168 -12.95 -11.25 -0.74
N ASP A 169 -13.90 -10.32 -0.66
CA ASP A 169 -14.16 -9.51 0.52
C ASP A 169 -14.81 -10.31 1.67
N VAL A 170 -15.67 -11.27 1.34
CA VAL A 170 -16.34 -12.16 2.30
C VAL A 170 -15.43 -13.31 2.74
N LEU A 171 -14.74 -13.95 1.80
CA LEU A 171 -13.91 -15.13 2.08
C LEU A 171 -12.55 -14.77 2.68
N PHE A 172 -12.03 -13.57 2.43
CA PHE A 172 -10.71 -13.14 2.91
C PHE A 172 -10.75 -11.77 3.62
N PRO A 173 -11.56 -11.60 4.69
CA PRO A 173 -11.77 -10.30 5.36
C PRO A 173 -10.53 -9.74 6.07
N ASP A 174 -9.51 -10.57 6.28
CA ASP A 174 -8.21 -10.21 6.85
C ASP A 174 -7.14 -9.87 5.80
N GLN A 175 -7.44 -10.02 4.51
CA GLN A 175 -6.56 -9.72 3.39
C GLN A 175 -7.16 -8.58 2.56
N PRO A 176 -7.05 -7.33 3.03
CA PRO A 176 -7.72 -6.18 2.40
C PRO A 176 -7.32 -5.95 0.94
N SER A 177 -6.13 -6.37 0.52
CA SER A 177 -5.67 -6.27 -0.87
C SER A 177 -6.44 -7.18 -1.84
N VAL A 178 -7.09 -8.23 -1.33
CA VAL A 178 -7.92 -9.17 -2.10
C VAL A 178 -9.22 -8.53 -2.58
N VAL A 179 -9.67 -7.43 -1.96
CA VAL A 179 -10.86 -6.70 -2.44
C VAL A 179 -10.71 -6.18 -3.88
N ARG A 180 -9.49 -6.03 -4.38
CA ARG A 180 -9.27 -5.71 -5.80
C ARG A 180 -9.83 -6.78 -6.72
N ALA A 181 -9.81 -8.05 -6.31
CA ALA A 181 -10.23 -9.19 -7.10
C ALA A 181 -11.73 -9.18 -7.43
N ILE A 182 -12.57 -8.68 -6.51
CA ILE A 182 -14.02 -8.53 -6.76
C ILE A 182 -14.32 -7.42 -7.78
N GLY A 183 -13.30 -6.73 -8.30
CA GLY A 183 -13.40 -5.93 -9.51
C GLY A 183 -14.01 -6.71 -10.68
N MET A 184 -13.83 -8.03 -10.75
CA MET A 184 -14.53 -8.90 -11.72
C MET A 184 -16.04 -8.65 -11.77
N LEU A 185 -16.67 -8.41 -10.61
CA LEU A 185 -18.10 -8.16 -10.52
C LEU A 185 -18.45 -6.70 -10.88
N ALA A 186 -17.53 -5.77 -10.62
CA ALA A 186 -17.79 -4.34 -10.74
C ALA A 186 -17.42 -3.73 -12.10
N THR A 187 -16.51 -4.34 -12.87
CA THR A 187 -15.95 -3.74 -14.09
C THR A 187 -16.69 -4.09 -15.38
N GLY A 188 -17.76 -4.90 -15.32
CA GLY A 188 -18.68 -5.15 -16.43
C GLY A 188 -19.60 -3.96 -16.72
N PRO A 189 -20.56 -4.07 -17.66
CA PRO A 189 -21.50 -2.99 -17.96
C PRO A 189 -22.22 -2.42 -16.72
N TRP A 190 -22.46 -1.12 -16.70
CA TRP A 190 -23.18 -0.44 -15.62
C TRP A 190 -24.13 0.62 -16.17
N ASP A 191 -25.42 0.43 -15.94
CA ASP A 191 -26.48 1.38 -16.28
C ASP A 191 -26.57 2.46 -15.19
N GLU A 192 -25.69 3.46 -15.27
CA GLU A 192 -25.60 4.52 -14.28
C GLU A 192 -26.90 5.33 -14.17
N SER A 193 -27.55 5.65 -15.29
CA SER A 193 -28.76 6.46 -15.31
C SER A 193 -29.88 5.79 -14.51
N SER A 194 -30.09 4.49 -14.70
CA SER A 194 -31.11 3.74 -13.96
C SER A 194 -30.69 3.39 -12.53
N GLN A 195 -29.38 3.26 -12.26
CA GLN A 195 -28.88 2.90 -10.94
C GLN A 195 -28.70 4.11 -10.02
N MET A 196 -28.39 5.29 -10.53
CA MET A 196 -28.15 6.50 -9.75
C MET A 196 -29.27 7.53 -9.90
N GLY A 197 -29.87 7.63 -11.09
CA GLY A 197 -30.90 8.62 -11.41
C GLY A 197 -32.31 8.25 -10.97
N ILE A 198 -32.59 6.97 -10.71
CA ILE A 198 -33.92 6.48 -10.31
C ILE A 198 -33.95 6.19 -8.80
N SER A 199 -34.95 6.74 -8.12
CA SER A 199 -35.14 6.53 -6.68
C SER A 199 -35.38 5.06 -6.32
N ASP A 200 -34.84 4.68 -5.16
CA ASP A 200 -35.03 3.35 -4.57
C ASP A 200 -36.50 2.99 -4.38
N GLY A 201 -36.80 1.70 -4.52
CA GLY A 201 -38.15 1.14 -4.31
C GLY A 201 -39.09 1.23 -5.51
N THR A 202 -38.76 2.02 -6.53
CA THR A 202 -39.50 2.06 -7.80
C THR A 202 -39.37 0.75 -8.59
N ILE A 203 -40.31 0.51 -9.51
CA ILE A 203 -40.25 -0.67 -10.40
C ILE A 203 -39.03 -0.58 -11.32
N ASP A 204 -38.75 0.60 -11.86
CA ASP A 204 -37.64 0.79 -12.80
C ASP A 204 -36.28 0.55 -12.12
N LYS A 205 -36.08 1.02 -10.88
CA LYS A 205 -34.87 0.72 -10.10
C LYS A 205 -34.71 -0.78 -9.84
N LYS A 206 -35.81 -1.50 -9.56
CA LYS A 206 -35.79 -2.96 -9.38
C LYS A 206 -35.43 -3.68 -10.67
N ILE A 207 -35.89 -3.19 -11.83
CA ILE A 207 -35.52 -3.74 -13.14
C ILE A 207 -34.02 -3.54 -13.39
N ALA A 208 -33.48 -2.35 -13.12
CA ALA A 208 -32.05 -2.08 -13.26
C ALA A 208 -31.18 -2.98 -12.36
N GLN A 209 -31.54 -3.10 -11.08
CA GLN A 209 -30.87 -4.04 -10.16
C GLN A 209 -30.95 -5.47 -10.68
N TYR A 210 -32.13 -5.90 -11.15
CA TYR A 210 -32.31 -7.24 -11.72
C TYR A 210 -31.39 -7.52 -12.91
N LEU A 211 -31.30 -6.58 -13.86
CA LEU A 211 -30.43 -6.70 -15.04
C LEU A 211 -28.94 -6.72 -14.65
N ASP A 212 -28.54 -5.93 -13.66
CA ASP A 212 -27.18 -5.94 -13.14
C ASP A 212 -26.81 -7.29 -12.50
N ARG A 213 -27.76 -7.93 -11.79
CA ARG A 213 -27.55 -9.29 -11.27
C ARG A 213 -27.48 -10.34 -12.38
N ASP A 214 -28.27 -10.19 -13.45
CA ASP A 214 -28.23 -11.08 -14.63
C ASP A 214 -26.82 -11.08 -15.25
N ASP A 215 -26.21 -9.91 -15.45
CA ASP A 215 -24.84 -9.79 -15.98
C ASP A 215 -23.79 -10.43 -15.07
N MET A 216 -23.89 -10.27 -13.74
CA MET A 216 -22.94 -10.92 -12.82
C MET A 216 -23.04 -12.45 -12.87
N ILE A 217 -24.25 -13.00 -12.90
CA ILE A 217 -24.42 -14.47 -13.05
C ILE A 217 -23.88 -14.92 -14.40
N ALA A 218 -24.13 -14.15 -15.46
CA ALA A 218 -23.64 -14.42 -16.81
C ALA A 218 -22.14 -14.60 -16.83
N THR A 219 -21.46 -13.60 -16.30
CA THR A 219 -20.02 -13.48 -16.32
C THR A 219 -19.41 -14.58 -15.46
N VAL A 220 -19.92 -14.81 -14.24
CA VAL A 220 -19.40 -15.84 -13.33
C VAL A 220 -19.60 -17.26 -13.90
N MET A 221 -20.80 -17.59 -14.37
CA MET A 221 -21.12 -18.94 -14.86
C MET A 221 -20.39 -19.24 -16.18
N SER A 222 -20.33 -18.28 -17.10
CA SER A 222 -19.61 -18.46 -18.36
C SER A 222 -18.10 -18.56 -18.15
N THR A 223 -17.55 -17.77 -17.23
CA THR A 223 -16.09 -17.76 -16.96
C THR A 223 -15.60 -19.00 -16.22
N PHE A 224 -16.28 -19.41 -15.13
CA PHE A 224 -15.73 -20.43 -14.24
C PHE A 224 -16.40 -21.80 -14.37
N VAL A 225 -17.65 -21.84 -14.84
CA VAL A 225 -18.41 -23.09 -15.02
C VAL A 225 -18.48 -23.47 -16.50
N SER A 226 -18.08 -22.57 -17.41
CA SER A 226 -18.16 -22.76 -18.86
C SER A 226 -19.58 -23.14 -19.31
N THR A 227 -20.59 -22.57 -18.65
CA THR A 227 -22.01 -22.82 -18.95
C THR A 227 -22.75 -21.49 -19.08
N THR A 228 -23.46 -21.32 -20.18
CA THR A 228 -24.36 -20.18 -20.38
C THR A 228 -25.70 -20.46 -19.72
N VAL A 229 -26.08 -19.68 -18.71
CA VAL A 229 -27.32 -19.94 -17.96
C VAL A 229 -28.49 -19.04 -18.38
N HIS A 230 -28.28 -18.05 -19.26
CA HIS A 230 -29.29 -17.02 -19.61
C HIS A 230 -30.59 -17.54 -20.18
N CYS A 231 -30.59 -18.67 -20.89
CA CYS A 231 -31.85 -19.22 -21.40
C CYS A 231 -32.80 -19.60 -20.24
N ALA A 232 -32.24 -20.01 -19.09
CA ALA A 232 -32.98 -20.33 -17.87
C ALA A 232 -33.76 -19.13 -17.28
N ARG A 233 -33.46 -17.91 -17.74
CA ARG A 233 -34.16 -16.68 -17.31
C ARG A 233 -35.67 -16.72 -17.58
N CYS A 234 -36.09 -17.32 -18.69
CA CYS A 234 -37.50 -17.31 -19.12
C CYS A 234 -38.13 -18.70 -19.09
N HIS A 235 -37.34 -19.76 -19.23
CA HIS A 235 -37.78 -21.15 -19.26
C HIS A 235 -36.59 -22.04 -18.89
N ASP A 236 -36.81 -23.25 -18.39
CA ASP A 236 -35.70 -24.18 -18.10
C ASP A 236 -34.73 -24.29 -19.26
N HIS A 237 -33.43 -24.27 -18.97
CA HIS A 237 -32.40 -24.21 -20.00
C HIS A 237 -32.58 -25.36 -21.02
N LYS A 238 -32.49 -25.03 -22.31
CA LYS A 238 -32.89 -25.94 -23.40
C LYS A 238 -32.08 -27.23 -23.44
N PHE A 239 -30.80 -27.14 -23.11
CA PHE A 239 -29.86 -28.25 -23.16
C PHE A 239 -29.37 -28.57 -21.75
N ASP A 240 -28.55 -27.71 -21.15
CA ASP A 240 -28.00 -27.93 -19.81
C ASP A 240 -29.08 -28.06 -18.70
N PRO A 241 -28.81 -28.85 -17.65
CA PRO A 241 -29.77 -29.12 -16.57
C PRO A 241 -29.82 -27.95 -15.57
N VAL A 242 -30.19 -26.77 -16.06
CA VAL A 242 -30.38 -25.55 -15.26
C VAL A 242 -31.86 -25.18 -15.33
N SER A 243 -32.58 -25.38 -14.23
CA SER A 243 -33.98 -24.97 -14.16
C SER A 243 -34.10 -23.45 -14.02
N THR A 244 -35.28 -22.92 -14.34
CA THR A 244 -35.61 -21.52 -14.04
C THR A 244 -35.46 -21.23 -12.55
N GLU A 245 -35.84 -22.17 -11.67
CA GLU A 245 -35.69 -22.03 -10.22
C GLU A 245 -34.23 -21.93 -9.79
N ASP A 246 -33.35 -22.76 -10.35
CA ASP A 246 -31.90 -22.70 -10.07
C ASP A 246 -31.30 -21.38 -10.55
N TYR A 247 -31.72 -20.89 -11.72
CA TYR A 247 -31.26 -19.61 -12.25
C TYR A 247 -31.60 -18.44 -11.31
N TYR A 248 -32.84 -18.35 -10.83
CA TYR A 248 -33.22 -17.30 -9.88
C TYR A 248 -32.59 -17.51 -8.49
N SER A 249 -32.31 -18.77 -8.10
CA SER A 249 -31.56 -19.07 -6.87
C SER A 249 -30.10 -18.59 -6.96
N LEU A 250 -29.46 -18.71 -8.12
CA LEU A 250 -28.13 -18.14 -8.37
C LEU A 250 -28.15 -16.61 -8.29
N GLN A 251 -29.22 -15.96 -8.78
CA GLN A 251 -29.36 -14.51 -8.68
C GLN A 251 -29.39 -14.01 -7.24
N ALA A 252 -30.01 -14.76 -6.34
CA ALA A 252 -30.08 -14.44 -4.93
C ALA A 252 -28.70 -14.38 -4.25
N VAL A 253 -27.69 -15.11 -4.77
CA VAL A 253 -26.31 -15.05 -4.23
C VAL A 253 -25.73 -13.65 -4.36
N PHE A 254 -26.05 -12.95 -5.45
CA PHE A 254 -25.51 -11.61 -5.72
C PHE A 254 -26.49 -10.49 -5.39
N SER A 255 -27.67 -10.77 -4.84
CA SER A 255 -28.71 -9.74 -4.60
C SER A 255 -28.28 -8.65 -3.61
N GLY A 256 -27.24 -8.91 -2.80
CA GLY A 256 -26.65 -7.95 -1.86
C GLY A 256 -25.39 -7.26 -2.38
N VAL A 257 -25.06 -7.38 -3.66
CA VAL A 257 -23.88 -6.75 -4.26
C VAL A 257 -24.27 -5.41 -4.89
N ASP A 258 -23.58 -4.36 -4.46
CA ASP A 258 -23.61 -3.03 -5.09
C ASP A 258 -22.21 -2.66 -5.61
N LYS A 259 -22.16 -1.88 -6.69
CA LYS A 259 -20.91 -1.37 -7.26
C LYS A 259 -20.64 0.03 -6.70
N VAL A 260 -19.54 0.18 -5.96
CA VAL A 260 -19.12 1.45 -5.37
C VAL A 260 -17.60 1.57 -5.37
N ASP A 261 -17.10 2.80 -5.41
CA ASP A 261 -15.70 3.07 -5.13
C ASP A 261 -15.41 2.84 -3.65
N ARG A 262 -14.48 1.92 -3.38
CA ARG A 262 -14.11 1.54 -2.02
C ARG A 262 -12.61 1.69 -1.81
N PRO A 263 -12.17 2.46 -0.79
CA PRO A 263 -10.76 2.50 -0.43
C PRO A 263 -10.33 1.13 0.09
N TYR A 264 -9.14 0.69 -0.32
CA TYR A 264 -8.50 -0.50 0.20
C TYR A 264 -7.10 -0.18 0.70
N ASP A 265 -6.61 -1.01 1.61
CA ASP A 265 -5.26 -0.91 2.13
C ASP A 265 -4.42 -2.04 1.49
N PRO A 266 -3.26 -1.73 0.90
CA PRO A 266 -2.40 -2.76 0.31
C PRO A 266 -1.79 -3.67 1.38
N ASN A 267 -1.70 -3.19 2.63
CA ASN A 267 -1.09 -3.92 3.74
C ASN A 267 -2.15 -4.29 4.81
N GLY A 268 -2.23 -5.57 5.15
CA GLY A 268 -3.16 -6.10 6.16
C GLY A 268 -3.00 -5.49 7.57
N GLN A 269 -1.77 -5.17 7.99
CA GLN A 269 -1.52 -4.50 9.27
C GLN A 269 -2.03 -3.07 9.28
N VAL A 270 -1.79 -2.33 8.19
CA VAL A 270 -2.31 -0.96 8.01
C VAL A 270 -3.84 -0.97 8.05
N ALA A 271 -4.46 -1.92 7.37
CA ALA A 271 -5.92 -2.07 7.38
C ALA A 271 -6.48 -2.40 8.77
N LYS A 272 -5.82 -3.30 9.51
CA LYS A 272 -6.21 -3.62 10.90
C LYS A 272 -6.10 -2.39 11.79
N LEU A 273 -5.01 -1.63 11.66
CA LEU A 273 -4.83 -0.39 12.40
C LEU A 273 -5.88 0.66 12.02
N ARG A 274 -6.09 0.93 10.72
CA ARG A 274 -7.09 1.87 10.22
C ARG A 274 -8.49 1.49 10.70
N ARG A 275 -8.90 0.22 10.59
CA ARG A 275 -10.21 -0.25 11.10
C ARG A 275 -10.35 0.00 12.60
N ARG A 276 -9.30 -0.26 13.39
CA ARG A 276 -9.30 0.05 14.82
C ARG A 276 -9.46 1.56 15.07
N LEU A 277 -8.66 2.39 14.39
CA LEU A 277 -8.67 3.84 14.55
C LEU A 277 -10.00 4.46 14.11
N LEU A 278 -10.62 3.98 13.03
CA LEU A 278 -11.95 4.43 12.60
C LEU A 278 -13.03 4.09 13.62
N LYS A 279 -12.98 2.91 14.26
CA LYS A 279 -13.89 2.56 15.36
C LYS A 279 -13.71 3.50 16.56
N VAL A 280 -12.46 3.76 16.93
CA VAL A 280 -12.10 4.72 17.99
C VAL A 280 -12.61 6.12 17.66
N LYS A 281 -12.37 6.59 16.43
CA LYS A 281 -12.86 7.89 15.96
C LYS A 281 -14.39 7.97 16.05
N ALA A 282 -15.09 6.95 15.56
CA ALA A 282 -16.56 6.92 15.63
C ALA A 282 -17.10 6.91 17.06
N GLN A 283 -16.41 6.28 18.01
CA GLN A 283 -16.73 6.38 19.45
C GLN A 283 -16.55 7.81 19.95
N LEU A 284 -15.39 8.41 19.68
CA LEU A 284 -15.10 9.79 20.08
C LEU A 284 -16.09 10.80 19.48
N ASP A 285 -16.47 10.64 18.21
CA ASP A 285 -17.46 11.47 17.53
C ASP A 285 -18.85 11.40 18.20
N ARG A 286 -19.16 10.29 18.90
CA ARG A 286 -20.38 10.13 19.72
C ARG A 286 -20.22 10.58 21.17
N GLY A 287 -19.04 11.10 21.55
CA GLY A 287 -18.71 11.45 22.93
C GLY A 287 -18.36 10.25 23.82
N GLU A 288 -18.14 9.07 23.23
CA GLU A 288 -17.72 7.87 23.96
C GLU A 288 -16.19 7.83 24.06
N LEU A 289 -15.67 7.67 25.28
CA LEU A 289 -14.23 7.45 25.47
C LEU A 289 -13.88 5.99 25.08
N PRO A 290 -12.90 5.77 24.18
CA PRO A 290 -12.45 4.43 23.82
C PRO A 290 -11.85 3.75 25.05
N HIS A 291 -12.20 2.48 25.28
CA HIS A 291 -11.63 1.68 26.36
C HIS A 291 -10.92 0.44 25.82
N PRO A 292 -9.64 0.18 26.19
CA PRO A 292 -8.79 1.04 27.01
C PRO A 292 -8.45 2.37 26.29
N LEU A 293 -8.25 3.43 27.08
CA LEU A 293 -7.71 4.68 26.55
C LEU A 293 -6.39 4.37 25.81
N PRO A 294 -6.04 5.08 24.73
CA PRO A 294 -4.77 4.92 24.05
C PRO A 294 -3.65 4.92 25.09
N ASP A 295 -2.88 3.84 25.09
CA ASP A 295 -1.86 3.62 26.10
C ASP A 295 -0.72 4.64 25.91
N HIS A 296 -0.53 5.54 26.87
CA HIS A 296 0.63 6.44 26.92
C HIS A 296 1.96 5.65 26.97
N SER A 297 1.93 4.32 27.15
CA SER A 297 3.10 3.46 27.06
C SER A 297 3.81 3.53 25.70
N LEU A 298 3.13 3.82 24.59
CA LEU A 298 3.82 3.98 23.30
C LEU A 298 4.70 5.23 23.30
N SER A 299 4.19 6.35 23.82
CA SER A 299 4.97 7.57 24.03
C SER A 299 6.08 7.34 25.04
N ALA A 300 5.76 6.79 26.22
CA ALA A 300 6.73 6.52 27.29
C ALA A 300 7.81 5.50 26.88
N HIS A 301 7.46 4.47 26.10
CA HIS A 301 8.41 3.48 25.59
C HIS A 301 9.33 4.07 24.51
N ARG A 302 8.80 4.93 23.63
CA ARG A 302 9.61 5.64 22.64
C ARG A 302 10.50 6.69 23.29
N GLU A 303 10.02 7.39 24.32
CA GLU A 303 10.81 8.30 25.16
C GLU A 303 11.91 7.56 25.89
N GLU A 304 11.62 6.38 26.45
CA GLU A 304 12.64 5.51 27.04
C GLU A 304 13.65 5.05 25.97
N GLN A 305 13.20 4.70 24.76
CA GLN A 305 14.10 4.38 23.65
C GLN A 305 14.99 5.56 23.25
N LEU A 306 14.47 6.79 23.22
CA LEU A 306 15.26 8.01 22.98
C LEU A 306 16.22 8.29 24.13
N ARG A 307 15.80 8.08 25.38
CA ARG A 307 16.66 8.18 26.57
C ARG A 307 17.80 7.16 26.53
N LEU A 308 17.52 5.95 26.06
CA LEU A 308 18.48 4.85 25.90
C LEU A 308 19.28 4.92 24.59
N GLY A 309 19.00 5.88 23.70
CA GLY A 309 19.68 6.03 22.40
C GLY A 309 19.28 5.00 21.32
N GLN A 310 18.23 4.20 21.56
CA GLN A 310 17.72 3.19 20.62
C GLN A 310 17.04 3.78 19.35
N GLY A 311 16.90 5.11 19.26
CA GLY A 311 16.47 5.84 18.06
C GLY A 311 17.58 6.66 17.39
N GLY A 312 18.85 6.46 17.77
CA GLY A 312 19.99 7.21 17.25
C GLY A 312 20.16 8.62 17.85
N TRP A 313 19.17 9.16 18.55
CA TRP A 313 19.24 10.45 19.25
C TRP A 313 19.17 10.25 20.76
N VAL A 314 19.98 11.02 21.52
CA VAL A 314 19.98 11.05 22.99
C VAL A 314 19.71 12.46 23.47
N VAL A 315 18.67 12.62 24.29
CA VAL A 315 18.30 13.91 24.90
C VAL A 315 19.34 14.31 25.95
N LEU A 316 19.69 15.60 25.98
CA LEU A 316 20.63 16.19 26.93
C LEU A 316 19.95 16.44 28.28
N TYR A 317 19.55 15.35 28.96
CA TYR A 317 18.93 15.42 30.28
C TYR A 317 19.84 16.13 31.29
N GLY A 318 19.26 17.02 32.10
CA GLY A 318 19.98 17.72 33.16
C GLY A 318 20.88 18.86 32.68
N ALA A 319 20.70 19.34 31.44
CA ALA A 319 21.33 20.58 31.00
C ALA A 319 20.97 21.73 31.96
N LYS A 320 21.96 22.57 32.27
CA LYS A 320 21.73 23.83 32.99
C LYS A 320 21.46 24.93 31.98
N VAL A 321 20.43 25.73 32.22
CA VAL A 321 20.04 26.81 31.31
C VAL A 321 20.27 28.15 31.98
N GLN A 322 20.92 29.06 31.27
CA GLN A 322 21.08 30.45 31.68
C GLN A 322 20.59 31.38 30.57
N SER A 323 19.80 32.39 30.94
CA SER A 323 19.32 33.45 30.07
C SER A 323 20.15 34.70 30.26
N THR A 324 20.41 35.46 29.18
CA THR A 324 21.07 36.76 29.27
C THR A 324 20.12 37.85 29.81
N ASP A 325 18.82 37.72 29.55
CA ASP A 325 17.79 38.67 29.95
C ASP A 325 16.97 38.21 31.18
N GLY A 326 17.44 37.17 31.88
CA GLY A 326 16.90 36.73 33.17
C GLY A 326 15.65 35.84 33.09
N VAL A 327 15.32 35.29 31.93
CA VAL A 327 14.27 34.27 31.77
C VAL A 327 14.64 33.02 32.58
N THR A 328 13.70 32.53 33.38
CA THR A 328 13.86 31.28 34.12
C THR A 328 13.27 30.12 33.35
N PHE A 329 13.89 28.94 33.46
CA PHE A 329 13.46 27.73 32.76
C PHE A 329 13.16 26.61 33.76
N GLU A 330 11.95 26.08 33.71
CA GLU A 330 11.52 24.92 34.48
C GLU A 330 11.83 23.64 33.69
N ALA A 331 12.70 22.77 34.23
CA ALA A 331 12.97 21.48 33.62
C ALA A 331 11.76 20.55 33.73
N LYS A 332 11.39 19.90 32.62
CA LYS A 332 10.27 18.95 32.54
C LYS A 332 10.79 17.50 32.46
N PRO A 333 9.96 16.50 32.85
CA PRO A 333 10.37 15.08 32.85
C PRO A 333 10.82 14.54 31.48
N ASP A 334 10.31 15.12 30.39
CA ASP A 334 10.63 14.78 29.00
C ASP A 334 11.99 15.34 28.53
N GLY A 335 12.75 16.01 29.41
CA GLY A 335 14.02 16.65 29.12
C GLY A 335 13.92 18.02 28.44
N SER A 336 12.72 18.56 28.28
CA SER A 336 12.48 19.93 27.81
C SER A 336 12.56 20.94 28.96
N PHE A 337 12.64 22.22 28.59
CA PHE A 337 12.75 23.34 29.53
C PHE A 337 11.67 24.36 29.24
N LEU A 338 10.66 24.49 30.10
CA LEU A 338 9.59 25.48 29.91
C LEU A 338 10.02 26.84 30.44
N ALA A 339 10.09 27.85 29.57
CA ALA A 339 10.41 29.22 29.93
C ALA A 339 9.27 29.84 30.75
N GLN A 340 9.62 30.50 31.85
CA GLN A 340 8.71 31.07 32.82
C GLN A 340 8.74 32.60 32.79
N GLY A 341 7.68 33.21 33.32
CA GLY A 341 7.55 34.66 33.46
C GLY A 341 7.27 35.39 32.13
N GLN A 342 7.45 36.70 32.14
CA GLN A 342 7.24 37.55 30.97
C GLN A 342 8.38 37.37 29.95
N ALA A 343 8.04 37.33 28.66
CA ALA A 343 9.03 37.27 27.60
C ALA A 343 9.73 38.62 27.45
N SER A 344 11.06 38.62 27.40
CA SER A 344 11.86 39.78 27.05
C SER A 344 11.80 40.04 25.54
N GLU A 345 12.17 41.24 25.11
CA GLU A 345 12.19 41.59 23.69
C GLU A 345 13.13 40.68 22.87
N ARG A 346 14.28 40.34 23.46
CA ARG A 346 15.32 39.46 22.92
C ARG A 346 15.85 38.63 24.07
N ASP A 347 16.51 37.51 23.76
CA ASP A 347 17.23 36.72 24.76
C ASP A 347 18.27 35.82 24.08
N THR A 348 19.26 35.38 24.85
CA THR A 348 20.13 34.26 24.51
C THR A 348 20.09 33.23 25.64
N ALA A 349 19.49 32.07 25.36
CA ALA A 349 19.45 30.95 26.28
C ALA A 349 20.65 30.03 26.03
N THR A 350 21.51 29.85 27.03
CA THR A 350 22.69 28.98 26.97
C THR A 350 22.42 27.70 27.75
N PHE A 351 22.46 26.56 27.05
CA PHE A 351 22.27 25.23 27.62
C PHE A 351 23.63 24.55 27.79
N THR A 352 24.02 24.29 29.03
CA THR A 352 25.27 23.60 29.37
C THR A 352 24.97 22.16 29.77
N ALA A 353 25.48 21.19 29.01
CA ALA A 353 25.24 19.77 29.23
C ALA A 353 26.53 18.95 29.16
N VAL A 354 26.50 17.76 29.77
CA VAL A 354 27.57 16.76 29.63
C VAL A 354 27.29 15.92 28.40
N LEU A 355 28.31 15.72 27.56
CA LEU A 355 28.19 14.89 26.36
C LEU A 355 27.87 13.43 26.74
N PRO A 356 26.77 12.86 26.23
CA PRO A 356 26.36 11.49 26.57
C PRO A 356 27.09 10.40 25.77
N MET A 357 27.78 10.78 24.68
CA MET A 357 28.44 9.87 23.74
C MET A 357 29.66 10.53 23.08
N ASP A 358 30.57 9.70 22.56
CA ASP A 358 31.69 10.13 21.73
C ASP A 358 31.24 10.41 20.29
N GLY A 359 31.98 11.26 19.57
CA GLY A 359 31.82 11.38 18.11
C GLY A 359 30.48 11.96 17.66
N VAL A 360 29.87 12.84 18.46
CA VAL A 360 28.60 13.49 18.12
C VAL A 360 28.71 14.18 16.76
N THR A 361 27.74 13.96 15.89
CA THR A 361 27.68 14.46 14.51
C THR A 361 26.65 15.57 14.32
N ALA A 362 25.63 15.67 15.19
CA ALA A 362 24.60 16.69 15.09
C ALA A 362 23.93 16.99 16.44
N VAL A 363 23.34 18.18 16.50
CA VAL A 363 22.40 18.62 17.55
C VAL A 363 21.01 18.75 16.94
N GLN A 364 19.99 18.40 17.72
CA GLN A 364 18.59 18.61 17.37
C GLN A 364 17.90 19.42 18.46
N LEU A 365 17.18 20.44 18.03
CA LEU A 365 16.35 21.33 18.82
C LEU A 365 14.88 21.02 18.54
N ASP A 366 14.16 20.55 19.55
CA ASP A 366 12.71 20.49 19.52
C ASP A 366 12.16 21.75 20.18
N VAL A 367 11.14 22.37 19.57
CA VAL A 367 10.37 23.46 20.16
C VAL A 367 8.96 22.92 20.39
N LEU A 368 8.64 22.64 21.66
CA LEU A 368 7.46 21.87 22.04
C LEU A 368 6.29 22.78 22.42
N ALA A 369 5.07 22.37 22.07
CA ALA A 369 3.85 23.04 22.48
C ALA A 369 3.63 22.91 24.00
N ASP A 370 3.00 23.92 24.59
CA ASP A 370 2.55 23.89 25.98
C ASP A 370 1.33 24.82 26.15
N GLU A 371 0.32 24.38 26.89
CA GLU A 371 -0.93 25.15 27.08
C GLU A 371 -0.69 26.48 27.78
N SER A 372 0.39 26.60 28.56
CA SER A 372 0.76 27.85 29.24
C SER A 372 1.34 28.90 28.30
N LEU A 373 1.72 28.53 27.08
CA LEU A 373 2.33 29.42 26.09
C LEU A 373 1.29 30.04 25.15
N PRO A 374 1.57 31.21 24.54
CA PRO A 374 0.70 31.82 23.56
C PRO A 374 0.24 30.84 22.46
N LYS A 375 -1.06 30.84 22.18
CA LYS A 375 -1.72 29.95 21.20
C LYS A 375 -1.58 28.44 21.49
N GLY A 376 -1.20 28.06 22.71
CA GLY A 376 -0.86 26.67 23.04
C GLY A 376 0.36 26.16 22.25
N GLY A 377 1.17 27.08 21.73
CA GLY A 377 2.27 26.83 20.81
C GLY A 377 3.63 26.70 21.49
N PRO A 378 4.72 26.60 20.72
CA PRO A 378 6.07 26.53 21.27
C PRO A 378 6.74 27.90 21.39
N GLY A 379 6.16 28.98 20.87
CA GLY A 379 6.73 30.33 20.91
C GLY A 379 6.12 31.23 21.99
N ARG A 380 6.86 32.26 22.38
CA ARG A 380 6.45 33.22 23.44
C ARG A 380 5.94 34.55 22.89
N ALA A 381 6.02 34.79 21.58
CA ALA A 381 5.42 35.99 21.00
C ALA A 381 3.89 35.95 21.16
N PRO A 382 3.19 37.09 21.22
CA PRO A 382 1.73 37.11 21.37
C PRO A 382 0.95 36.32 20.31
N ASN A 383 1.53 36.15 19.11
CA ASN A 383 0.97 35.33 18.03
C ASN A 383 1.36 33.83 18.12
N GLY A 384 2.18 33.42 19.09
CA GLY A 384 2.69 32.06 19.24
C GLY A 384 3.98 31.76 18.47
N ASN A 385 4.49 32.71 17.68
CA ASN A 385 5.67 32.49 16.83
C ASN A 385 6.97 32.61 17.63
N LEU A 386 8.08 32.14 17.05
CA LEU A 386 9.44 32.23 17.57
C LEU A 386 10.40 32.57 16.43
N HIS A 387 11.50 33.23 16.76
CA HIS A 387 12.58 33.54 15.82
C HIS A 387 13.91 33.12 16.44
N LEU A 388 14.52 32.07 15.88
CA LEU A 388 15.88 31.67 16.21
C LEU A 388 16.84 32.35 15.23
N SER A 389 17.56 33.37 15.70
CA SER A 389 18.52 34.11 14.88
C SER A 389 19.80 33.31 14.67
N GLU A 390 20.34 32.68 15.71
CA GLU A 390 21.57 31.88 15.61
C GLU A 390 21.55 30.75 16.63
N ILE A 391 22.06 29.57 16.26
CA ILE A 391 22.44 28.52 17.18
C ILE A 391 23.96 28.37 17.20
N VAL A 392 24.55 28.53 18.38
CA VAL A 392 26.01 28.39 18.55
C VAL A 392 26.30 27.22 19.46
N VAL A 393 27.04 26.24 18.94
CA VAL A 393 27.51 25.10 19.73
C VAL A 393 28.97 25.32 20.08
N LYS A 394 29.33 25.16 21.36
CA LYS A 394 30.70 25.15 21.84
C LYS A 394 30.97 23.87 22.62
N VAL A 395 32.21 23.41 22.57
CA VAL A 395 32.68 22.28 23.38
C VAL A 395 33.98 22.70 24.04
N SER A 396 34.03 22.57 25.37
CA SER A 396 35.18 23.03 26.17
C SER A 396 35.58 24.48 25.82
N GLY A 397 34.58 25.35 25.61
CA GLY A 397 34.73 26.76 25.27
C GLY A 397 35.06 27.07 23.80
N ARG A 398 35.24 26.07 22.94
CA ARG A 398 35.58 26.26 21.51
C ARG A 398 34.35 26.10 20.61
N PRO A 399 34.06 27.06 19.71
CA PRO A 399 32.95 26.93 18.75
C PRO A 399 33.09 25.71 17.84
N VAL A 400 31.97 25.05 17.57
CA VAL A 400 31.82 23.95 16.62
C VAL A 400 31.16 24.49 15.36
N LYS A 401 31.76 24.21 14.20
CA LYS A 401 31.20 24.63 12.91
C LYS A 401 30.05 23.71 12.50
N ILE A 402 28.88 24.30 12.27
CA ILE A 402 27.69 23.65 11.72
C ILE A 402 27.70 23.85 10.21
N SER A 403 27.57 22.78 9.43
CA SER A 403 27.61 22.83 7.97
C SER A 403 26.24 22.77 7.32
N GLN A 404 25.24 22.24 8.03
CA GLN A 404 23.90 22.06 7.48
C GLN A 404 22.84 22.21 8.58
N ALA A 405 21.75 22.89 8.25
CA ALA A 405 20.54 22.95 9.05
C ALA A 405 19.36 22.37 8.26
N LYS A 406 18.45 21.67 8.95
CA LYS A 406 17.19 21.18 8.38
C LYS A 406 16.10 21.26 9.44
N ALA A 407 14.92 21.73 9.06
CA ALA A 407 13.74 21.74 9.91
C ALA A 407 12.61 20.95 9.26
N ASP A 408 11.66 20.50 10.07
CA ASP A 408 10.38 19.95 9.60
C ASP A 408 9.50 21.03 8.97
N PHE A 409 9.59 22.26 9.46
CA PHE A 409 8.86 23.41 8.95
C PHE A 409 9.72 24.67 8.85
N ASN A 410 9.42 25.52 7.86
CA ASN A 410 9.98 26.86 7.74
C ASN A 410 8.88 27.86 7.42
N GLN A 411 8.85 28.97 8.16
CA GLN A 411 8.07 30.14 7.77
C GLN A 411 8.61 30.71 6.44
N ALA A 412 7.70 31.24 5.62
CA ALA A 412 8.07 31.90 4.36
C ALA A 412 9.10 33.01 4.62
N SER A 413 10.25 32.92 3.94
CA SER A 413 11.41 33.82 4.08
C SER A 413 12.14 33.81 5.44
N TRP A 414 11.76 32.93 6.37
CA TRP A 414 12.41 32.77 7.69
C TRP A 414 12.79 31.31 7.89
N VAL A 415 13.76 30.85 7.10
CA VAL A 415 14.17 29.44 7.01
C VAL A 415 15.23 29.08 8.04
N VAL A 416 15.31 27.80 8.42
CA VAL A 416 16.26 27.27 9.42
C VAL A 416 17.72 27.52 9.08
N GLY A 417 18.05 27.65 7.78
CA GLY A 417 19.40 28.00 7.33
C GLY A 417 19.87 29.36 7.85
N HIS A 418 18.95 30.28 8.17
CA HIS A 418 19.27 31.55 8.78
C HIS A 418 19.77 31.43 10.22
N ALA A 419 19.49 30.32 10.91
CA ALA A 419 19.98 30.12 12.27
C ALA A 419 21.48 29.75 12.33
N ILE A 420 22.17 29.68 11.19
CA ILE A 420 23.60 29.35 11.08
C ILE A 420 24.31 30.20 10.01
N ASP A 421 23.72 31.33 9.60
CA ASP A 421 24.25 32.17 8.51
C ASP A 421 25.18 33.30 9.02
N GLY A 422 25.20 33.54 10.33
CA GLY A 422 25.98 34.58 11.00
C GLY A 422 25.34 35.99 10.95
N ASP A 423 24.17 36.16 10.34
CA ASP A 423 23.42 37.41 10.31
C ASP A 423 22.35 37.45 11.42
N LEU A 424 22.61 38.22 12.46
CA LEU A 424 21.69 38.33 13.61
C LEU A 424 20.34 39.01 13.28
N LYS A 425 20.14 39.50 12.05
CA LYS A 425 18.88 40.08 11.58
C LYS A 425 17.96 39.06 10.93
N THR A 426 18.50 37.96 10.44
CA THR A 426 17.73 36.84 9.90
C THR A 426 17.36 35.89 11.06
N ALA A 427 16.41 34.99 10.80
CA ALA A 427 16.01 33.97 11.76
C ALA A 427 15.25 32.82 11.09
N TRP A 428 15.13 31.72 11.82
CA TRP A 428 14.14 30.67 11.59
C TRP A 428 12.84 30.99 12.30
N GLY A 429 11.71 30.90 11.60
CA GLY A 429 10.37 31.06 12.18
C GLY A 429 9.40 29.94 11.80
N ILE A 430 8.26 29.89 12.48
CA ILE A 430 7.29 28.79 12.37
C ILE A 430 5.86 29.22 11.97
N HIS A 431 5.63 30.49 11.65
CA HIS A 431 4.32 30.93 11.14
C HIS A 431 3.98 30.29 9.77
N PRO A 432 2.73 29.83 9.53
CA PRO A 432 1.53 29.95 10.38
C PRO A 432 1.22 28.71 11.24
N GLU A 433 2.22 27.90 11.55
CA GLU A 433 2.08 26.64 12.28
C GLU A 433 2.38 26.81 13.78
N GLU A 434 2.07 27.96 14.37
CA GLU A 434 2.44 28.29 15.76
C GLU A 434 1.78 27.39 16.80
N SER A 435 0.66 26.74 16.50
CA SER A 435 -0.01 25.84 17.45
C SER A 435 0.50 24.40 17.40
N LYS A 436 1.61 24.13 16.70
CA LYS A 436 2.23 22.79 16.59
C LYS A 436 3.65 22.81 17.13
N PRO A 437 4.16 21.67 17.66
CA PRO A 437 5.58 21.54 17.94
C PRO A 437 6.37 21.43 16.63
N HIS A 438 7.61 21.93 16.63
CA HIS A 438 8.52 21.88 15.48
C HIS A 438 9.93 21.45 15.89
N ARG A 439 10.78 21.14 14.92
CA ARG A 439 12.13 20.64 15.17
C ARG A 439 13.11 21.10 14.11
N ALA A 440 14.30 21.45 14.57
CA ALA A 440 15.45 21.74 13.74
C ALA A 440 16.63 20.84 14.09
N MET A 441 17.35 20.38 13.07
CA MET A 441 18.57 19.59 13.16
C MET A 441 19.73 20.38 12.57
N PHE A 442 20.85 20.37 13.27
CA PHE A 442 22.07 21.09 12.96
C PHE A 442 23.24 20.10 12.90
N VAL A 443 23.73 19.84 11.69
CA VAL A 443 24.79 18.86 11.42
C VAL A 443 26.14 19.55 11.42
N PHE A 444 27.08 19.00 12.17
CA PHE A 444 28.45 19.52 12.26
C PHE A 444 29.24 19.20 11.00
N GLU A 445 30.19 20.08 10.65
CA GLU A 445 31.07 19.87 9.50
C GLU A 445 31.93 18.60 9.68
N LYS A 446 32.29 18.28 10.92
CA LYS A 446 33.01 17.07 11.31
C LYS A 446 32.43 16.52 12.62
N PRO A 447 32.45 15.19 12.84
CA PRO A 447 32.15 14.61 14.13
C PRO A 447 33.01 15.25 15.22
N LEU A 448 32.43 15.50 16.39
CA LEU A 448 33.14 16.08 17.52
C LEU A 448 34.30 15.17 17.95
N THR A 449 35.46 15.76 18.18
CA THR A 449 36.61 15.06 18.76
C THR A 449 36.50 14.93 20.28
N ALA A 450 35.60 15.68 20.90
CA ALA A 450 35.35 15.62 22.33
C ALA A 450 34.73 14.29 22.75
N LEU A 451 35.14 13.81 23.92
CA LEU A 451 34.71 12.54 24.47
C LEU A 451 33.50 12.71 25.38
N LYS A 452 32.76 11.61 25.55
CA LYS A 452 31.71 11.46 26.54
C LYS A 452 32.21 11.93 27.91
N GLY A 453 31.41 12.77 28.57
CA GLY A 453 31.79 13.39 29.84
C GLY A 453 32.30 14.83 29.72
N GLU A 454 32.75 15.26 28.54
CA GLU A 454 33.10 16.67 28.32
C GLU A 454 31.86 17.57 28.28
N THR A 455 32.07 18.87 28.52
CA THR A 455 31.00 19.87 28.56
C THR A 455 30.74 20.46 27.17
N MET A 456 29.47 20.45 26.78
CA MET A 456 28.94 21.13 25.60
C MET A 456 28.04 22.28 26.03
N GLU A 457 28.19 23.43 25.37
CA GLU A 457 27.32 24.59 25.49
C GLU A 457 26.57 24.80 24.18
N ILE A 458 25.27 25.02 24.25
CA ILE A 458 24.41 25.31 23.09
C ILE A 458 23.70 26.63 23.39
N GLU A 459 24.04 27.68 22.65
CA GLU A 459 23.40 28.99 22.74
C GLU A 459 22.28 29.08 21.70
N LEU A 460 21.07 29.39 22.14
CA LEU A 460 19.94 29.73 21.29
C LEU A 460 19.79 31.25 21.33
N ARG A 461 20.25 31.94 20.28
CA ARG A 461 20.23 33.40 20.18
C ARG A 461 18.97 33.85 19.46
N GLN A 462 18.14 34.65 20.13
CA GLN A 462 16.86 35.10 19.61
C GLN A 462 16.83 36.63 19.63
N LEU A 463 17.43 37.21 18.59
CA LEU A 463 17.82 38.62 18.56
C LEU A 463 16.98 39.47 17.59
N HIS A 464 15.96 38.87 16.97
CA HIS A 464 15.06 39.59 16.07
C HIS A 464 14.29 40.72 16.78
N GLY A 465 13.69 40.44 17.95
CA GLY A 465 12.83 41.38 18.70
C GLY A 465 11.36 40.94 18.76
N GLY A 466 10.53 41.70 19.48
CA GLY A 466 9.08 41.46 19.58
C GLY A 466 8.72 40.23 20.40
N SER A 467 9.59 39.80 21.32
CA SER A 467 9.38 38.64 22.19
C SER A 467 9.21 37.31 21.44
N HIS A 468 9.76 37.19 20.22
CA HIS A 468 9.80 35.96 19.43
C HIS A 468 10.80 34.94 20.01
N LEU A 469 10.60 34.57 21.26
CA LEU A 469 11.42 33.64 22.02
C LEU A 469 10.83 32.22 21.96
N ILE A 470 11.68 31.19 22.05
CA ILE A 470 11.25 29.80 22.20
C ILE A 470 10.75 29.61 23.63
N GLY A 471 9.55 29.04 23.78
CA GLY A 471 8.90 28.78 25.05
C GLY A 471 9.28 27.46 25.69
N ARG A 472 9.46 26.38 24.92
CA ARG A 472 9.81 25.07 25.47
C ARG A 472 10.82 24.29 24.61
N PRO A 473 12.12 24.66 24.65
CA PRO A 473 13.16 23.92 23.95
C PRO A 473 13.47 22.56 24.60
N ARG A 474 13.79 21.56 23.77
CA ARG A 474 14.49 20.32 24.17
C ARG A 474 15.66 20.08 23.23
N LEU A 475 16.83 19.74 23.78
CA LEU A 475 18.04 19.51 23.01
C LEU A 475 18.44 18.03 23.05
N SER A 476 18.86 17.51 21.91
CA SER A 476 19.35 16.13 21.77
C SER A 476 20.53 16.05 20.81
N VAL A 477 21.32 14.98 20.91
CA VAL A 477 22.52 14.74 20.11
C VAL A 477 22.54 13.34 19.52
N THR A 478 23.26 13.15 18.42
CA THR A 478 23.47 11.84 17.77
C THR A 478 24.93 11.68 17.36
N ASN A 479 25.42 10.45 17.28
CA ASN A 479 26.69 10.08 16.65
C ASN A 479 26.48 9.31 15.33
N ALA A 480 25.26 9.32 14.79
CA ALA A 480 24.96 8.66 13.52
C ALA A 480 25.77 9.31 12.38
N ALA A 481 26.34 8.49 11.50
CA ALA A 481 27.09 8.97 10.34
C ALA A 481 26.21 9.77 9.35
N LYS A 482 24.90 9.50 9.34
CA LYS A 482 23.89 10.22 8.54
C LYS A 482 22.71 10.61 9.44
N PRO A 483 22.78 11.74 10.15
CA PRO A 483 21.69 12.23 10.98
C PRO A 483 20.42 12.47 10.15
N ALA A 484 19.27 12.05 10.70
CA ALA A 484 17.96 12.27 10.09
C ALA A 484 17.00 12.87 11.11
N LEU A 485 16.14 13.79 10.64
CA LEU A 485 14.99 14.27 11.41
C LEU A 485 14.03 13.10 11.63
N ILE A 486 13.70 12.86 12.89
CA ILE A 486 12.64 11.92 13.31
C ILE A 486 11.38 12.75 13.60
N GLU A 487 10.20 12.15 13.46
CA GLU A 487 8.91 12.78 13.78
C GLU A 487 8.84 13.23 15.26
N ILE A 488 8.17 14.35 15.53
CA ILE A 488 7.88 14.83 16.88
C ILE A 488 6.59 14.16 17.33
N LEU A 489 6.63 13.43 18.44
CA LEU A 489 5.41 12.92 19.06
C LEU A 489 4.84 13.98 20.00
N PRO A 490 3.51 14.18 20.03
CA PRO A 490 2.88 14.98 21.07
C PRO A 490 3.15 14.34 22.44
N PRO A 491 3.24 15.14 23.53
CA PRO A 491 3.38 14.64 24.89
C PRO A 491 2.26 13.68 25.30
#